data_AF-X1H670-F1
#
_entry.id   AF-X1H670-F1
#
_cell.length_a   1.000
_cell.length_b   1.000
_cell.length_c   1.000
_cell.angle_alpha   90.00
_cell.angle_beta   90.00
_cell.angle_gamma   90.00
#
_symmetry.space_group_name_H-M   'P 1'
#
loop_
_entity.id
_entity.type
_entity.pdbx_description
1 polymer ?
#
loop_
_entity_poly.entity_id
_entity_poly.type
_entity_poly.pdbx_seq_one_letter_code
_entity_poly.pdbx_strand_id
1 'polypeptide(L)'
;MLNESNKFIPAISPPSSNIGVPKKIWVPAMILHFQGMWNRNIREVEEHSIAWWEKECFFYYPYLLVSAFYGMSVPNFREKYHVSDEVTLIADSGGYQIGHSVEQNRLYSESNGKIGKRTQVPEINPLKVLRWQEENADIALTLDVPSTRIKDDNAFIEFAKETKGYTKIYFDKRENYKMKIYKIIHGENDRRREIWWNELKEYEFEGYATGVKPASDPLAQAKAIMFLYNKGIKENLHILGVSG
;
A
#
# COMPACT_ATOMS: atom_id res chain seq x y z
N MET A 1 -9.37 -35.82 -43.29
CA MET A 1 -10.40 -34.77 -43.23
C MET A 1 -10.91 -34.68 -41.81
N LEU A 2 -10.41 -33.72 -41.02
CA LEU A 2 -10.89 -33.43 -39.67
C LEU A 2 -11.34 -31.97 -39.70
N ASN A 3 -12.65 -31.73 -39.69
CA ASN A 3 -13.24 -30.40 -39.61
C ASN A 3 -14.05 -30.28 -38.33
N GLU A 4 -13.55 -29.41 -37.45
CA GLU A 4 -14.26 -28.36 -36.73
C GLU A 4 -15.74 -28.58 -36.35
N SER A 5 -16.03 -28.62 -35.05
CA SER A 5 -16.66 -27.49 -34.34
C SER A 5 -17.20 -27.90 -32.97
N ASN A 6 -16.35 -27.77 -31.95
CA ASN A 6 -16.82 -27.50 -30.58
C ASN A 6 -17.40 -26.09 -30.58
N LYS A 7 -18.74 -25.98 -30.60
CA LYS A 7 -19.44 -24.70 -30.45
C LYS A 7 -19.31 -24.22 -29.01
N PHE A 8 -18.43 -23.23 -28.82
CA PHE A 8 -18.39 -22.37 -27.64
C PHE A 8 -19.74 -21.66 -27.48
N ILE A 9 -20.30 -21.71 -26.28
CA ILE A 9 -21.40 -20.84 -25.85
C ILE A 9 -20.74 -19.51 -25.42
N PRO A 10 -20.99 -18.37 -26.07
CA PRO A 10 -20.43 -17.11 -25.61
C PRO A 10 -21.14 -16.66 -24.34
N ALA A 11 -20.34 -16.34 -23.32
CA ALA A 11 -20.79 -15.69 -22.10
C ALA A 11 -21.46 -14.35 -22.45
N ILE A 12 -22.64 -14.14 -21.86
CA ILE A 12 -23.43 -12.92 -21.96
C ILE A 12 -22.57 -11.76 -21.45
N SER A 13 -22.31 -10.77 -22.30
CA SER A 13 -21.64 -9.53 -21.92
C SER A 13 -22.59 -8.67 -21.08
N PRO A 14 -22.14 -8.07 -19.96
CA PRO A 14 -22.97 -7.12 -19.23
C PRO A 14 -23.17 -5.84 -20.07
N PRO A 15 -24.29 -5.13 -19.88
CA PRO A 15 -24.67 -4.01 -20.72
C PRO A 15 -23.71 -2.84 -20.53
N SER A 16 -23.32 -2.24 -21.65
CA SER A 16 -22.57 -1.00 -21.72
C SER A 16 -23.38 0.16 -21.13
N SER A 17 -22.82 0.87 -20.15
CA SER A 17 -23.34 2.16 -19.72
C SER A 17 -22.22 3.20 -19.54
N ASN A 18 -22.29 4.21 -20.40
CA ASN A 18 -21.85 5.60 -20.24
C ASN A 18 -20.35 5.90 -20.07
N ILE A 19 -19.81 6.55 -21.10
CA ILE A 19 -18.57 7.34 -21.11
C ILE A 19 -18.68 8.47 -20.07
N GLY A 20 -17.65 8.67 -19.24
CA GLY A 20 -17.44 10.01 -18.68
C GLY A 20 -16.71 10.23 -17.35
N VAL A 21 -16.01 9.27 -16.75
CA VAL A 21 -14.92 9.56 -15.78
C VAL A 21 -13.95 8.36 -15.81
N PRO A 22 -12.63 8.53 -15.97
CA PRO A 22 -11.71 7.41 -15.75
C PRO A 22 -11.90 6.93 -14.31
N LYS A 23 -12.32 5.66 -14.13
CA LYS A 23 -12.27 5.01 -12.81
C LYS A 23 -10.82 5.12 -12.33
N LYS A 24 -10.64 5.99 -11.33
CA LYS A 24 -9.40 6.69 -10.98
C LYS A 24 -8.15 5.83 -11.22
N ILE A 25 -7.41 6.18 -12.27
CA ILE A 25 -6.19 5.49 -12.73
C ILE A 25 -5.03 5.71 -11.75
N TRP A 26 -5.13 6.71 -10.87
CA TRP A 26 -4.08 7.05 -9.92
C TRP A 26 -4.65 7.88 -8.78
N VAL A 27 -4.23 7.58 -7.56
CA VAL A 27 -4.48 8.41 -6.38
C VAL A 27 -3.12 8.76 -5.79
N PRO A 28 -2.55 9.97 -6.08
CA PRO A 28 -1.51 10.49 -5.21
C PRO A 28 -2.16 10.65 -3.84
N ALA A 29 -1.52 10.20 -2.80
CA ALA A 29 -2.03 10.37 -1.46
C ALA A 29 -0.90 10.98 -0.64
N MET A 30 -1.16 12.17 -0.10
CA MET A 30 -0.16 12.91 0.65
C MET A 30 -0.05 12.30 2.04
N ILE A 31 1.19 12.15 2.53
CA ILE A 31 1.45 11.61 3.88
C ILE A 31 1.26 12.72 4.91
N LEU A 32 0.74 12.35 6.08
CA LEU A 32 0.60 13.25 7.23
C LEU A 32 1.95 13.75 7.76
N HIS A 33 2.60 14.71 7.08
CA HIS A 33 3.86 15.31 7.50
C HIS A 33 3.70 16.34 8.63
N PHE A 34 2.47 16.75 8.95
CA PHE A 34 2.16 17.77 9.94
C PHE A 34 1.73 17.22 11.30
N GLN A 35 1.93 15.93 11.59
CA GLN A 35 1.56 15.35 12.90
C GLN A 35 2.15 16.12 14.09
N GLY A 36 3.37 16.66 13.93
CA GLY A 36 4.00 17.51 14.93
C GLY A 36 3.28 18.85 15.16
N MET A 37 2.77 19.49 14.09
CA MET A 37 1.94 20.70 14.18
C MET A 37 0.58 20.37 14.80
N TRP A 38 -0.01 19.25 14.39
CA TRP A 38 -1.28 18.77 14.92
C TRP A 38 -1.22 18.53 16.43
N ASN A 39 -0.12 17.93 16.91
CA ASN A 39 0.14 17.70 18.34
C ASN A 39 0.42 18.99 19.11
N ARG A 40 0.79 20.07 18.42
CA ARG A 40 0.95 21.42 19.00
C ARG A 40 -0.32 22.25 18.89
N ASN A 41 -1.46 21.64 18.50
CA ASN A 41 -2.74 22.29 18.27
C ASN A 41 -2.69 23.42 17.22
N ILE A 42 -1.70 23.40 16.32
CA ILE A 42 -1.70 24.28 15.16
C ILE A 42 -2.61 23.62 14.12
N ARG A 43 -3.71 24.29 13.80
CA ARG A 43 -4.75 23.80 12.88
C ARG A 43 -4.89 24.70 11.65
N GLU A 44 -4.56 25.97 11.80
CA GLU A 44 -4.77 26.99 10.78
C GLU A 44 -3.54 27.89 10.65
N VAL A 45 -3.33 28.40 9.44
CA VAL A 45 -2.36 29.45 9.12
C VAL A 45 -3.08 30.44 8.20
N GLU A 46 -3.08 31.72 8.56
CA GLU A 46 -3.77 32.78 7.81
C GLU A 46 -5.24 32.44 7.52
N GLU A 47 -5.97 31.97 8.55
CA GLU A 47 -7.40 31.58 8.47
C GLU A 47 -7.70 30.34 7.60
N HIS A 48 -6.68 29.72 7.01
CA HIS A 48 -6.81 28.50 6.23
C HIS A 48 -6.36 27.28 7.02
N SER A 49 -7.11 26.17 6.90
CA SER A 49 -6.70 24.90 7.50
C SER A 49 -5.38 24.40 6.91
N ILE A 50 -4.52 23.85 7.76
CA ILE A 50 -3.28 23.16 7.32
C ILE A 50 -3.55 21.74 6.82
N ALA A 51 -4.74 21.20 7.09
CA ALA A 51 -5.18 19.92 6.59
C ALA A 51 -5.71 20.08 5.17
N TRP A 52 -4.94 19.65 4.17
CA TRP A 52 -5.33 19.75 2.77
C TRP A 52 -6.60 18.97 2.40
N TRP A 53 -7.07 18.07 3.28
CA TRP A 53 -8.31 17.33 3.08
C TRP A 53 -9.54 18.03 3.67
N GLU A 54 -9.37 19.22 4.27
CA GLU A 54 -10.46 20.08 4.72
C GLU A 54 -10.77 21.14 3.64
N LYS A 55 -12.04 21.49 3.46
CA LYS A 55 -12.47 22.39 2.36
C LYS A 55 -11.92 23.82 2.49
N GLU A 56 -11.60 24.24 3.72
CA GLU A 56 -11.13 25.60 4.05
C GLU A 56 -9.60 25.77 3.93
N CYS A 57 -8.87 24.74 3.44
CA CYS A 57 -7.43 24.83 3.26
C CYS A 57 -7.03 25.58 1.96
N PHE A 58 -5.74 25.94 1.85
CA PHE A 58 -5.19 26.58 0.64
C PHE A 58 -5.26 25.71 -0.62
N PHE A 59 -5.18 24.38 -0.47
CA PHE A 59 -5.21 23.43 -1.59
C PHE A 59 -5.98 22.18 -1.18
N TYR A 60 -7.26 22.12 -1.57
CA TYR A 60 -8.12 21.01 -1.23
C TYR A 60 -7.83 19.77 -2.07
N TYR A 61 -7.55 18.66 -1.39
CA TYR A 61 -7.28 17.38 -2.01
C TYR A 61 -7.80 16.21 -1.16
N PRO A 62 -8.90 15.55 -1.54
CA PRO A 62 -9.64 14.61 -0.68
C PRO A 62 -9.04 13.19 -0.64
N TYR A 63 -7.70 13.10 -0.59
CA TYR A 63 -7.01 11.82 -0.41
C TYR A 63 -5.86 11.98 0.57
N LEU A 64 -5.79 11.03 1.48
CA LEU A 64 -4.83 11.00 2.57
C LEU A 64 -4.14 9.64 2.58
N LEU A 65 -2.81 9.62 2.70
CA LEU A 65 -2.04 8.40 2.95
C LEU A 65 -1.59 8.39 4.41
N VAL A 66 -1.79 7.27 5.08
CA VAL A 66 -1.29 7.03 6.43
C VAL A 66 -0.61 5.67 6.48
N SER A 67 0.51 5.58 7.19
CA SER A 67 1.10 4.28 7.52
C SER A 67 0.48 3.76 8.82
N ALA A 68 -0.06 2.54 8.80
CA ALA A 68 -0.61 1.85 9.95
C ALA A 68 0.41 1.71 11.09
N PHE A 69 1.71 1.66 10.78
CA PHE A 69 2.77 1.71 11.79
C PHE A 69 2.63 2.91 12.75
N TYR A 70 2.33 4.09 12.21
CA TYR A 70 2.06 5.29 13.02
C TYR A 70 0.59 5.33 13.47
N GLY A 71 -0.31 4.90 12.58
CA GLY A 71 -1.76 4.94 12.76
C GLY A 71 -2.27 4.09 13.92
N MET A 72 -1.70 2.90 14.17
CA MET A 72 -2.15 1.98 15.23
C MET A 72 -2.06 2.57 16.65
N SER A 73 -1.31 3.67 16.87
CA SER A 73 -1.34 4.43 18.13
C SER A 73 -2.60 5.30 18.29
N VAL A 74 -3.43 5.35 17.26
CA VAL A 74 -4.67 6.13 17.14
C VAL A 74 -5.77 5.23 16.55
N PRO A 75 -6.53 4.50 17.40
CA PRO A 75 -7.58 3.61 16.92
C PRO A 75 -8.67 4.33 16.11
N ASN A 76 -9.14 5.49 16.57
CA ASN A 76 -10.13 6.31 15.85
C ASN A 76 -9.43 7.40 15.01
N PHE A 77 -8.65 7.01 14.01
CA PHE A 77 -7.82 7.92 13.23
C PHE A 77 -8.64 9.04 12.58
N ARG A 78 -9.76 8.67 11.94
CA ARG A 78 -10.64 9.65 11.27
C ARG A 78 -11.16 10.71 12.24
N GLU A 79 -11.65 10.28 13.40
CA GLU A 79 -12.14 11.18 14.44
C GLU A 79 -11.04 12.11 14.96
N LYS A 80 -9.87 11.57 15.32
CA LYS A 80 -8.77 12.37 15.89
C LYS A 80 -8.24 13.45 14.95
N TYR A 81 -8.24 13.18 13.65
CA TYR A 81 -7.69 14.07 12.62
C TYR A 81 -8.78 14.75 11.78
N HIS A 82 -10.04 14.70 12.22
CA HIS A 82 -11.19 15.30 11.53
C HIS A 82 -11.28 14.91 10.04
N VAL A 83 -10.96 13.65 9.71
CA VAL A 83 -11.02 13.13 8.35
C VAL A 83 -12.46 12.71 8.05
N SER A 84 -13.19 13.56 7.34
CA SER A 84 -14.58 13.28 6.94
C SER A 84 -14.70 12.08 6.00
N ASP A 85 -15.89 11.48 5.93
CA ASP A 85 -16.19 10.33 5.06
C ASP A 85 -16.08 10.65 3.56
N GLU A 86 -16.05 11.93 3.18
CA GLU A 86 -15.80 12.36 1.79
C GLU A 86 -14.33 12.17 1.37
N VAL A 87 -13.41 12.09 2.33
CA VAL A 87 -11.97 11.93 2.09
C VAL A 87 -11.65 10.44 1.94
N THR A 88 -10.96 10.06 0.87
CA THR A 88 -10.46 8.70 0.70
C THR A 88 -9.17 8.51 1.51
N LEU A 89 -9.20 7.65 2.52
CA LEU A 89 -8.04 7.27 3.31
C LEU A 89 -7.39 6.01 2.75
N ILE A 90 -6.14 6.14 2.32
CA ILE A 90 -5.27 5.03 1.93
C ILE A 90 -4.36 4.69 3.11
N ALA A 91 -4.43 3.46 3.59
CA ALA A 91 -3.59 2.97 4.67
C ALA A 91 -2.49 2.05 4.15
N ASP A 92 -1.26 2.58 4.07
CA ASP A 92 -0.05 1.77 3.96
C ASP A 92 0.12 0.91 5.22
N SER A 93 0.58 -0.33 5.07
CA SER A 93 0.76 -1.27 6.18
C SER A 93 1.92 -0.88 7.11
N GLY A 94 2.90 -0.12 6.58
CA GLY A 94 4.10 0.27 7.30
C GLY A 94 5.20 -0.80 7.34
N GLY A 95 5.17 -1.77 6.42
CA GLY A 95 6.20 -2.81 6.28
C GLY A 95 7.62 -2.24 6.18
N TYR A 96 7.78 -1.09 5.50
CA TYR A 96 9.06 -0.39 5.41
C TYR A 96 9.61 0.08 6.77
N GLN A 97 8.76 0.69 7.61
CA GLN A 97 9.13 1.22 8.92
C GLN A 97 9.45 0.08 9.89
N ILE A 98 8.64 -0.98 9.85
CA ILE A 98 8.84 -2.20 10.63
C ILE A 98 10.19 -2.83 10.25
N GLY A 99 10.45 -3.06 8.95
CA GLY A 99 11.71 -3.63 8.48
C GLY A 99 12.93 -2.78 8.85
N HIS A 100 12.83 -1.45 8.76
CA HIS A 100 13.92 -0.56 9.19
C HIS A 100 14.17 -0.63 10.70
N SER A 101 13.13 -0.77 11.52
CA SER A 101 13.26 -0.90 12.98
C SER A 101 13.92 -2.22 13.39
N VAL A 102 13.60 -3.33 12.71
CA VAL A 102 14.20 -4.65 12.92
C VAL A 102 15.70 -4.60 12.58
N GLU A 103 16.05 -4.07 11.42
CA GLU A 103 17.44 -4.01 10.94
C GLU A 103 18.33 -3.14 11.83
N GLN A 104 17.85 -1.95 12.24
CA GLN A 104 18.60 -1.09 13.17
C GLN A 104 18.90 -1.80 14.50
N ASN A 105 17.95 -2.58 15.01
CA ASN A 105 18.12 -3.32 16.27
C ASN A 105 19.10 -4.49 16.11
N ARG A 106 19.09 -5.17 14.97
CA ARG A 106 20.06 -6.22 14.64
C ARG A 106 21.48 -5.67 14.59
N LEU A 107 21.72 -4.60 13.83
CA LEU A 107 23.04 -3.96 13.70
C LEU A 107 23.57 -3.40 15.02
N TYR A 108 22.69 -2.83 15.87
CA TYR A 108 23.10 -2.37 17.21
C TYR A 108 23.51 -3.55 18.10
N SER A 109 22.81 -4.68 18.00
CA SER A 109 23.09 -5.88 18.81
C SER A 109 24.40 -6.55 18.40
N GLU A 110 24.67 -6.63 17.09
CA GLU A 110 25.92 -7.15 16.52
C GLU A 110 27.14 -6.27 16.85
N SER A 111 26.98 -4.94 16.84
CA SER A 111 28.10 -4.01 17.07
C SER A 111 28.50 -3.83 18.54
N ASN A 112 27.59 -4.08 19.49
CA ASN A 112 27.84 -3.76 20.90
C ASN A 112 27.80 -4.97 21.86
N GLY A 113 27.58 -6.19 21.36
CA GLY A 113 27.44 -7.40 22.20
C GLY A 113 26.31 -7.31 23.24
N LYS A 114 25.42 -6.33 23.09
CA LYS A 114 24.30 -6.01 23.97
C LYS A 114 23.05 -5.99 23.11
N ILE A 115 22.06 -6.82 23.45
CA ILE A 115 20.72 -6.77 22.85
C ILE A 115 20.25 -5.31 22.86
N GLY A 116 19.90 -4.78 21.69
CA GLY A 116 19.69 -3.35 21.52
C GLY A 116 18.75 -2.73 22.55
N LYS A 117 19.10 -1.51 23.01
CA LYS A 117 18.33 -0.73 24.00
C LYS A 117 16.90 -0.39 23.58
N ARG A 118 16.50 -0.68 22.32
CA ARG A 118 15.10 -0.73 21.92
C ARG A 118 14.57 -2.13 22.24
N THR A 119 14.19 -2.31 23.51
CA THR A 119 13.62 -3.53 24.08
C THR A 119 12.28 -3.97 23.49
N GLN A 120 11.81 -3.36 22.41
CA GLN A 120 10.60 -3.74 21.68
C GLN A 120 10.84 -3.52 20.18
N VAL A 121 11.39 -4.53 19.50
CA VAL A 121 11.02 -4.72 18.09
C VAL A 121 9.52 -5.00 18.13
N PRO A 122 8.64 -4.16 17.56
CA PRO A 122 7.23 -4.49 17.51
C PRO A 122 7.09 -5.80 16.75
N GLU A 123 6.47 -6.81 17.37
CA GLU A 123 6.13 -8.04 16.68
C GLU A 123 5.28 -7.68 15.45
N ILE A 124 5.67 -8.21 14.29
CA ILE A 124 4.94 -8.00 13.04
C ILE A 124 3.64 -8.80 13.15
N ASN A 125 2.54 -8.13 13.43
CA ASN A 125 1.22 -8.76 13.50
C ASN A 125 0.33 -8.28 12.33
N PRO A 126 0.29 -8.99 11.19
CA PRO A 126 -0.50 -8.60 10.02
C PRO A 126 -2.01 -8.53 10.33
N LEU A 127 -2.52 -9.34 11.26
CA LEU A 127 -3.93 -9.29 11.65
C LEU A 127 -4.24 -7.99 12.40
N LYS A 128 -3.34 -7.54 13.28
CA LYS A 128 -3.49 -6.25 13.98
C LYS A 128 -3.47 -5.08 13.00
N VAL A 129 -2.58 -5.13 12.00
CA VAL A 129 -2.52 -4.11 10.93
C VAL A 129 -3.83 -4.11 10.13
N LEU A 130 -4.32 -5.29 9.72
CA LEU A 130 -5.58 -5.44 8.99
C LEU A 130 -6.76 -4.86 9.77
N ARG A 131 -6.91 -5.20 11.06
CA ARG A 131 -8.03 -4.69 11.88
C ARG A 131 -8.03 -3.18 11.99
N TRP A 132 -6.86 -2.58 12.21
CA TRP A 132 -6.76 -1.11 12.22
C TRP A 132 -7.10 -0.49 10.87
N GLN A 133 -6.65 -1.10 9.76
CA GLN A 133 -6.97 -0.64 8.42
C GLN A 133 -8.49 -0.72 8.15
N GLU A 134 -9.14 -1.83 8.52
CA GLU A 134 -10.59 -2.03 8.33
C GLU A 134 -11.46 -1.03 9.09
N GLU A 135 -10.99 -0.57 10.25
CA GLU A 135 -11.68 0.42 11.07
C GLU A 135 -11.56 1.85 10.51
N ASN A 136 -10.51 2.15 9.73
CA ASN A 136 -10.14 3.53 9.41
C ASN A 136 -10.11 3.85 7.90
N ALA A 137 -9.73 2.88 7.06
CA ALA A 137 -9.33 3.13 5.69
C ALA A 137 -10.41 2.73 4.66
N ASP A 138 -10.38 3.40 3.52
CA ASP A 138 -11.16 3.04 2.33
C ASP A 138 -10.36 2.10 1.43
N ILE A 139 -9.04 2.24 1.43
CA ILE A 139 -8.09 1.40 0.68
C ILE A 139 -6.95 1.01 1.63
N ALA A 140 -6.75 -0.28 1.84
CA ALA A 140 -5.61 -0.84 2.55
C ALA A 140 -4.55 -1.34 1.57
N LEU A 141 -3.27 -1.13 1.88
CA LEU A 141 -2.17 -1.82 1.22
C LEU A 141 -1.73 -2.99 2.09
N THR A 142 -1.45 -4.14 1.46
CA THR A 142 -1.01 -5.34 2.18
C THR A 142 0.30 -5.12 2.94
N LEU A 143 0.48 -5.82 4.06
CA LEU A 143 1.76 -5.88 4.74
C LEU A 143 2.78 -6.67 3.92
N ASP A 144 3.96 -6.08 3.73
CA ASP A 144 5.05 -6.65 2.96
C ASP A 144 6.38 -6.59 3.72
N VAL A 145 7.34 -7.38 3.25
CA VAL A 145 8.72 -7.33 3.72
C VAL A 145 9.52 -6.47 2.74
N PRO A 146 10.06 -5.31 3.17
CA PRO A 146 10.71 -4.37 2.25
C PRO A 146 12.00 -4.96 1.66
N SER A 147 12.08 -5.06 0.33
CA SER A 147 13.22 -5.63 -0.38
C SER A 147 14.36 -4.65 -0.70
N THR A 148 14.26 -3.40 -0.22
CA THR A 148 15.02 -2.22 -0.70
C THR A 148 16.55 -2.27 -0.58
N ARG A 149 17.13 -3.35 -0.04
CA ARG A 149 18.58 -3.55 0.09
C ARG A 149 19.06 -4.95 -0.32
N ILE A 150 18.19 -5.78 -0.90
CA ILE A 150 18.55 -7.13 -1.29
C ILE A 150 19.24 -7.13 -2.65
N LYS A 151 20.49 -7.60 -2.66
CA LYS A 151 21.23 -7.85 -3.90
C LYS A 151 21.04 -9.27 -4.44
N ASP A 152 20.73 -10.23 -3.58
CA ASP A 152 20.61 -11.65 -3.92
C ASP A 152 19.16 -12.07 -4.27
N ASP A 153 18.99 -12.87 -5.32
CA ASP A 153 17.66 -13.30 -5.75
C ASP A 153 17.02 -14.33 -4.82
N ASN A 154 17.80 -15.17 -4.14
CA ASN A 154 17.23 -16.15 -3.21
C ASN A 154 16.62 -15.44 -2.00
N ALA A 155 17.32 -14.46 -1.44
CA ALA A 155 16.78 -13.60 -0.38
C ALA A 155 15.52 -12.85 -0.84
N PHE A 156 15.48 -12.38 -2.09
CA PHE A 156 14.30 -11.73 -2.66
C PHE A 156 13.10 -12.69 -2.75
N ILE A 157 13.33 -13.94 -3.17
CA ILE A 157 12.30 -14.99 -3.21
C ILE A 157 11.76 -15.29 -1.81
N GLU A 158 12.63 -15.41 -0.80
CA GLU A 158 12.18 -15.68 0.57
C GLU A 158 11.33 -14.53 1.14
N PHE A 159 11.66 -13.27 0.80
CA PHE A 159 10.82 -12.13 1.21
C PHE A 159 9.46 -12.11 0.50
N ALA A 160 9.41 -12.52 -0.77
CA ALA A 160 8.16 -12.69 -1.48
C ALA A 160 7.29 -13.79 -0.84
N LYS A 161 7.90 -14.91 -0.43
CA LYS A 161 7.23 -15.99 0.31
C LYS A 161 6.75 -15.57 1.71
N GLU A 162 7.54 -14.77 2.43
CA GLU A 162 7.12 -14.23 3.72
C GLU A 162 5.94 -13.26 3.55
N THR A 163 6.03 -12.36 2.57
CA THR A 163 4.94 -11.44 2.18
C THR A 163 3.68 -12.22 1.78
N LYS A 164 3.84 -13.37 1.11
CA LYS A 164 2.73 -14.27 0.78
C LYS A 164 2.01 -14.77 2.03
N GLY A 165 2.74 -15.10 3.10
CA GLY A 165 2.17 -15.47 4.39
C GLY A 165 1.30 -14.35 4.99
N TYR A 166 1.78 -13.11 4.96
CA TYR A 166 1.00 -11.95 5.41
C TYR A 166 -0.21 -11.68 4.52
N THR A 167 -0.04 -11.78 3.20
CA THR A 167 -1.10 -11.62 2.21
C THR A 167 -2.22 -12.64 2.41
N LYS A 168 -1.87 -13.89 2.74
CA LYS A 168 -2.84 -14.93 3.09
C LYS A 168 -3.71 -14.54 4.29
N ILE A 169 -3.13 -13.91 5.31
CA ILE A 169 -3.88 -13.45 6.48
C ILE A 169 -4.90 -12.39 6.07
N TYR A 170 -4.54 -11.45 5.19
CA TYR A 170 -5.48 -10.48 4.65
C TYR A 170 -6.61 -11.16 3.88
N PHE A 171 -6.29 -12.18 3.09
CA PHE A 171 -7.27 -12.91 2.29
C PHE A 171 -8.24 -13.72 3.16
N ASP A 172 -7.72 -14.45 4.15
CA ASP A 172 -8.51 -15.36 4.99
C ASP A 172 -9.28 -14.65 6.12
N LYS A 173 -8.76 -13.53 6.63
CA LYS A 173 -9.22 -12.91 7.89
C LYS A 173 -9.88 -11.55 7.70
N ARG A 174 -10.03 -11.06 6.47
CA ARG A 174 -10.82 -9.84 6.20
C ARG A 174 -12.26 -10.01 6.69
N GLU A 175 -12.75 -8.98 7.35
CA GLU A 175 -14.13 -8.85 7.84
C GLU A 175 -14.84 -7.66 7.18
N ASN A 176 -14.11 -6.59 6.81
CA ASN A 176 -14.67 -5.42 6.13
C ASN A 176 -14.48 -5.50 4.60
N TYR A 177 -15.55 -5.87 3.88
CA TYR A 177 -15.54 -5.92 2.41
C TYR A 177 -15.85 -4.60 1.71
N LYS A 178 -16.15 -3.53 2.44
CA LYS A 178 -16.29 -2.17 1.87
C LYS A 178 -14.94 -1.51 1.63
N MET A 179 -13.97 -1.75 2.51
CA MET A 179 -12.57 -1.35 2.32
C MET A 179 -11.96 -2.19 1.20
N LYS A 180 -11.31 -1.56 0.22
CA LYS A 180 -10.54 -2.27 -0.82
C LYS A 180 -9.16 -2.66 -0.30
N ILE A 181 -8.62 -3.78 -0.77
CA ILE A 181 -7.24 -4.18 -0.46
C ILE A 181 -6.41 -4.17 -1.74
N TYR A 182 -5.25 -3.51 -1.70
CA TYR A 182 -4.31 -3.49 -2.81
C TYR A 182 -3.04 -4.27 -2.42
N LYS A 183 -2.68 -5.25 -3.25
CA LYS A 183 -1.41 -5.98 -3.09
C LYS A 183 -0.25 -5.16 -3.60
N ILE A 184 0.87 -5.17 -2.88
CA ILE A 184 2.09 -4.48 -3.32
C ILE A 184 2.96 -5.45 -4.14
N ILE A 185 3.33 -5.04 -5.35
CA ILE A 185 4.27 -5.74 -6.22
C ILE A 185 5.63 -5.02 -6.20
N HIS A 186 6.64 -5.72 -5.71
CA HIS A 186 8.03 -5.26 -5.64
C HIS A 186 8.90 -5.82 -6.76
N GLY A 187 10.07 -5.20 -6.94
CA GLY A 187 11.10 -5.63 -7.88
C GLY A 187 11.65 -4.46 -8.68
N GLU A 188 12.97 -4.28 -8.66
CA GLU A 188 13.64 -3.21 -9.38
C GLU A 188 13.67 -3.44 -10.90
N ASN A 189 13.52 -4.69 -11.34
CA ASN A 189 13.48 -5.09 -12.74
C ASN A 189 12.35 -6.09 -13.01
N ASP A 190 12.07 -6.33 -14.30
CA ASP A 190 10.95 -7.17 -14.75
C ASP A 190 11.05 -8.61 -14.23
N ARG A 191 12.27 -9.18 -14.15
CA ARG A 191 12.49 -10.54 -13.63
C ARG A 191 12.05 -10.65 -12.17
N ARG A 192 12.46 -9.69 -11.32
CA ARG A 192 12.07 -9.69 -9.91
C ARG A 192 10.59 -9.38 -9.70
N ARG A 193 10.01 -8.49 -10.51
CA ARG A 193 8.54 -8.28 -10.50
C ARG A 193 7.79 -9.54 -10.88
N GLU A 194 8.30 -10.32 -11.83
CA GLU A 194 7.70 -11.61 -12.22
C GLU A 194 7.76 -12.64 -11.09
N ILE A 195 8.89 -12.73 -10.37
CA ILE A 195 9.02 -13.57 -9.18
C ILE A 195 7.95 -13.17 -8.14
N TRP A 196 7.90 -11.90 -7.78
CA TRP A 196 6.96 -11.39 -6.77
C TRP A 196 5.50 -11.58 -7.19
N TRP A 197 5.19 -11.32 -8.46
CA TRP A 197 3.87 -11.58 -9.03
C TRP A 197 3.48 -13.04 -8.89
N ASN A 198 4.36 -13.97 -9.25
CA ASN A 198 4.04 -15.40 -9.23
C ASN A 198 3.83 -15.95 -7.81
N GLU A 199 4.49 -15.38 -6.81
CA GLU A 199 4.26 -15.75 -5.41
C GLU A 199 2.88 -15.32 -4.89
N LEU A 200 2.41 -14.13 -5.31
CA LEU A 200 1.19 -13.51 -4.77
C LEU A 200 -0.04 -13.62 -5.67
N LYS A 201 0.08 -14.13 -6.90
CA LYS A 201 -1.01 -14.10 -7.90
C LYS A 201 -2.27 -14.85 -7.47
N GLU A 202 -2.16 -15.86 -6.61
CA GLU A 202 -3.31 -16.67 -6.20
C GLU A 202 -4.29 -15.93 -5.28
N TYR A 203 -3.86 -14.88 -4.58
CA TYR A 203 -4.72 -14.12 -3.68
C TYR A 203 -5.32 -12.91 -4.38
N GLU A 204 -6.49 -13.03 -4.99
CA GLU A 204 -7.12 -11.90 -5.69
C GLU A 204 -7.65 -10.84 -4.73
N PHE A 205 -7.37 -9.57 -5.01
CA PHE A 205 -7.89 -8.41 -4.30
C PHE A 205 -8.27 -7.30 -5.29
N GLU A 206 -8.87 -6.21 -4.80
CA GLU A 206 -9.48 -5.18 -5.64
C GLU A 206 -8.48 -4.30 -6.39
N GLY A 207 -7.20 -4.32 -6.04
CA GLY A 207 -6.19 -3.52 -6.73
C GLY A 207 -4.75 -3.89 -6.43
N TYR A 208 -3.85 -3.06 -6.96
CA TYR A 208 -2.41 -3.29 -6.89
C TYR A 208 -1.67 -1.99 -6.63
N ALA A 209 -0.57 -2.08 -5.90
CA ALA A 209 0.37 -1.01 -5.71
C ALA A 209 1.77 -1.44 -6.13
N THR A 210 2.65 -0.47 -6.42
CA THR A 210 4.06 -0.72 -6.63
C THR A 210 4.91 0.32 -5.91
N GLY A 211 6.06 -0.10 -5.39
CA GLY A 211 7.02 0.78 -4.71
C GLY A 211 8.42 0.58 -5.25
N VAL A 212 8.80 1.33 -6.29
CA VAL A 212 10.14 1.24 -6.87
C VAL A 212 11.12 2.16 -6.14
N LYS A 213 12.36 1.69 -5.99
CA LYS A 213 13.49 2.51 -5.52
C LYS A 213 14.57 2.59 -6.61
N PRO A 214 15.26 3.74 -6.76
CA PRO A 214 15.03 4.98 -6.03
C PRO A 214 13.70 5.62 -6.44
N ALA A 215 12.98 6.21 -5.48
CA ALA A 215 11.65 6.73 -5.75
C ALA A 215 11.66 7.96 -6.68
N SER A 216 12.83 8.60 -6.79
CA SER A 216 13.13 9.73 -7.68
C SER A 216 13.35 9.34 -9.14
N ASP A 217 13.31 8.05 -9.50
CA ASP A 217 13.43 7.61 -10.90
C ASP A 217 12.02 7.43 -11.52
N PRO A 218 11.50 8.44 -12.25
CA PRO A 218 10.16 8.37 -12.83
C PRO A 218 10.04 7.29 -13.90
N LEU A 219 11.13 6.94 -14.61
CA LEU A 219 11.10 5.90 -15.62
C LEU A 219 10.98 4.52 -14.98
N ALA A 220 11.65 4.30 -13.85
CA ALA A 220 11.52 3.06 -13.08
C ALA A 220 10.09 2.88 -12.54
N GLN A 221 9.47 3.96 -12.02
CA GLN A 221 8.06 3.94 -11.59
C GLN A 221 7.12 3.62 -12.75
N ALA A 222 7.31 4.29 -13.90
CA ALA A 222 6.50 4.05 -15.10
C ALA A 222 6.61 2.60 -15.58
N LYS A 223 7.82 2.02 -15.61
CA LYS A 223 8.03 0.61 -15.97
C LYS A 223 7.31 -0.36 -15.03
N ALA A 224 7.25 -0.08 -13.73
CA ALA A 224 6.53 -0.92 -12.79
C ALA A 224 5.00 -0.87 -13.00
N ILE A 225 4.44 0.30 -13.31
CA ILE A 225 3.03 0.37 -13.75
C ILE A 225 2.82 -0.38 -15.07
N MET A 226 3.70 -0.20 -16.06
CA MET A 226 3.59 -0.88 -17.34
C MET A 226 3.65 -2.41 -17.19
N PHE A 227 4.42 -2.92 -16.22
CA PHE A 227 4.40 -4.34 -15.87
C PHE A 227 3.00 -4.79 -15.43
N LEU A 228 2.35 -4.07 -14.50
CA LEU A 228 0.97 -4.37 -14.08
C LEU A 228 -0.03 -4.24 -15.24
N TYR A 229 0.15 -3.22 -16.08
CA TYR A 229 -0.64 -3.02 -17.29
C TYR A 229 -0.55 -4.23 -18.23
N ASN A 230 0.65 -4.80 -18.41
CA ASN A 230 0.88 -5.98 -19.23
C ASN A 230 0.30 -7.27 -18.62
N LYS A 231 0.10 -7.31 -17.29
CA LYS A 231 -0.65 -8.36 -16.60
C LYS A 231 -2.17 -8.21 -16.69
N GLY A 232 -2.65 -7.17 -17.38
CA GLY A 232 -4.08 -6.90 -17.55
C GLY A 232 -4.68 -5.99 -16.49
N ILE A 233 -3.88 -5.45 -15.55
CA ILE A 233 -4.36 -4.55 -14.50
C ILE A 233 -4.41 -3.13 -15.04
N LYS A 234 -5.62 -2.58 -15.21
CA LYS A 234 -5.86 -1.27 -15.84
C LYS A 234 -6.43 -0.22 -14.90
N GLU A 235 -6.97 -0.65 -13.76
CA GLU A 235 -7.65 0.19 -12.78
C GLU A 235 -7.16 -0.16 -11.37
N ASN A 236 -7.49 0.68 -10.38
CA ASN A 236 -7.15 0.47 -8.97
C ASN A 236 -5.63 0.28 -8.76
N LEU A 237 -4.85 1.21 -9.32
CA LEU A 237 -3.40 1.24 -9.23
C LEU A 237 -2.91 2.34 -8.29
N HIS A 238 -1.89 2.06 -7.51
CA HIS A 238 -1.21 3.03 -6.64
C HIS A 238 0.32 2.95 -6.78
N ILE A 239 1.01 4.10 -6.69
CA ILE A 239 2.47 4.17 -6.70
C ILE A 239 2.94 4.71 -5.36
N LEU A 240 3.74 3.91 -4.65
CA LEU A 240 4.30 4.26 -3.36
C LEU A 240 5.56 5.13 -3.51
N GLY A 241 5.70 6.09 -2.59
CA GLY A 241 6.93 6.86 -2.42
C GLY A 241 7.16 7.94 -3.46
N VAL A 242 6.16 8.29 -4.27
CA VAL A 242 6.22 9.45 -5.16
C VAL A 242 5.62 10.64 -4.42
N SER A 243 6.46 11.65 -4.15
CA SER A 243 6.04 12.98 -3.72
C SER A 243 6.50 13.99 -4.77
N GLY A 244 5.68 15.00 -5.04
CA GLY A 244 6.08 16.19 -5.80
C GLY A 244 6.94 17.11 -4.97
#